data_AF-A0A2V7XW37-F1
#
_entry.id   AF-A0A2V7XW37-F1
#
_cell.length_a   1.000
_cell.length_b   1.000
_cell.length_c   1.000
_cell.angle_alpha   90.00
_cell.angle_beta   90.00
_cell.angle_gamma   90.00
#
_symmetry.space_group_name_H-M   'P 1'
#
loop_
_entity.id
_entity.type
_entity.pdbx_description
1 polymer ?
#
loop_
_entity_poly.entity_id
_entity_poly.type
_entity_poly.pdbx_seq_one_letter_code
_entity_poly.pdbx_strand_id
1 'polypeptide(L)'
;MISAVVALLVAAPLWDRAFDVARPSEVAATVSARCGGCSWSSPLRPGAVLIVDVDGRYSQHLILTRGEGPVEYRVLLGGLAAGTHRLRIRVDRSWTPRAVHEVAVQDVQCAATPEAAPESRALALAPVVHVRGNAFRRFTDVPLVMWYETDATPRGTRIRYSVVFSNEDGGTPADRLMATWGRLTDIEYVLGIEMAPDGRVLEATYQGPEHKIVPYRGLVRGRHPALWVVTDNNMVADRGKTHAVFAPVPQPFDLGGTSREAVMDANPWTYQVSSLEAVREGRVREDARPGSRMLPDPRRFVYLEACAQTRDAALTFGVAVDRGGALEWFDSDGGQKEFRIIRRPSEFPNGCFRGAVALPADAGEAPLRALRFRAYTRAPAKGEAPLPAGSGAARVLRVNRLFRLDRDFLPGPDLFTWRGELPLAVEGAASEIAIPAR
;
A
#
# COMPACT_ATOMS: atom_id res chain seq x y z
N MET A 1 3.43 8.44 -56.35
CA MET A 1 3.09 8.54 -54.90
C MET A 1 2.65 7.17 -54.43
N ILE A 2 3.53 6.42 -53.77
CA ILE A 2 3.20 5.09 -53.21
C ILE A 2 2.95 5.33 -51.72
N SER A 3 1.70 5.17 -51.28
CA SER A 3 1.32 5.15 -49.87
C SER A 3 1.93 3.93 -49.19
N ALA A 4 2.88 4.15 -48.29
CA ALA A 4 3.32 3.12 -47.37
C ALA A 4 2.24 2.91 -46.30
N VAL A 5 1.49 1.81 -46.42
CA VAL A 5 0.66 1.29 -45.33
C VAL A 5 1.61 0.77 -44.26
N VAL A 6 1.79 1.55 -43.20
CA VAL A 6 2.46 1.07 -41.98
C VAL A 6 1.48 0.10 -41.31
N ALA A 7 1.65 -1.19 -41.59
CA ALA A 7 1.00 -2.23 -40.81
C ALA A 7 1.59 -2.16 -39.38
N LEU A 8 0.81 -1.65 -38.42
CA LEU A 8 1.12 -1.88 -37.01
C LEU A 8 1.10 -3.39 -36.79
N LEU A 9 2.27 -3.98 -36.59
CA LEU A 9 2.41 -5.33 -36.07
C LEU A 9 1.74 -5.37 -34.68
N VAL A 10 0.48 -5.77 -34.64
CA VAL A 10 -0.20 -6.10 -33.39
C VAL A 10 0.48 -7.36 -32.87
N ALA A 11 1.25 -7.22 -31.79
CA ALA A 11 1.88 -8.38 -31.15
C ALA A 11 0.81 -9.43 -30.84
N ALA A 12 1.12 -10.70 -31.15
CA ALA A 12 0.23 -11.80 -30.83
C ALA A 12 -0.13 -11.79 -29.34
N PRO A 13 -1.40 -12.05 -28.97
CA PRO A 13 -1.81 -12.05 -27.58
C PRO A 13 -1.09 -13.15 -26.82
N LEU A 14 -0.73 -12.87 -25.56
CA LEU A 14 -0.21 -13.88 -24.62
C LEU A 14 -1.32 -14.81 -24.15
N TRP A 15 -2.55 -14.29 -24.11
CA TRP A 15 -3.75 -15.03 -23.76
C TRP A 15 -4.91 -14.52 -24.60
N ASP A 16 -5.69 -15.43 -25.17
CA ASP A 16 -6.90 -15.08 -25.92
C ASP A 16 -7.88 -16.25 -25.87
N ARG A 17 -8.77 -16.26 -24.86
CA ARG A 17 -9.73 -17.34 -24.63
C ARG A 17 -11.10 -16.80 -24.26
N ALA A 18 -12.12 -17.58 -24.62
CA ALA A 18 -13.49 -17.34 -24.18
C ALA A 18 -13.70 -17.88 -22.75
N PHE A 19 -14.62 -17.27 -22.01
CA PHE A 19 -15.13 -17.74 -20.73
C PHE A 19 -16.62 -17.39 -20.62
N ASP A 20 -17.36 -18.17 -19.85
CA ASP A 20 -18.80 -18.00 -19.71
C ASP A 20 -19.18 -17.36 -18.37
N VAL A 21 -20.14 -16.45 -18.43
CA VAL A 21 -20.77 -15.81 -17.28
C VAL A 21 -22.23 -16.26 -17.25
N ALA A 22 -22.61 -17.05 -16.24
CA ALA A 22 -23.94 -17.68 -16.21
C ALA A 22 -25.09 -16.69 -16.00
N ARG A 23 -24.81 -15.59 -15.29
CA ARG A 23 -25.76 -14.51 -14.95
C ARG A 23 -25.00 -13.20 -14.84
N PRO A 24 -25.64 -12.03 -15.01
CA PRO A 24 -24.96 -10.75 -14.85
C PRO A 24 -24.24 -10.68 -13.49
N SER A 25 -22.96 -10.35 -13.48
CA SER A 25 -22.11 -10.42 -12.28
C SER A 25 -20.87 -9.54 -12.42
N GLU A 26 -20.33 -9.11 -11.28
CA GLU A 26 -18.95 -8.60 -11.22
C GLU A 26 -17.98 -9.76 -11.46
N VAL A 27 -17.00 -9.58 -12.34
CA VAL A 27 -16.03 -10.63 -12.68
C VAL A 27 -14.62 -10.18 -12.32
N ALA A 28 -13.89 -11.03 -11.62
CA ALA A 28 -12.47 -10.89 -11.36
C ALA A 28 -11.67 -11.92 -12.20
N ALA A 29 -10.47 -11.54 -12.62
CA ALA A 29 -9.51 -12.45 -13.23
C ALA A 29 -8.26 -12.59 -12.34
N THR A 30 -7.88 -13.84 -12.06
CA THR A 30 -6.56 -14.19 -11.52
C THR A 30 -5.66 -14.58 -12.68
N VAL A 31 -4.66 -13.75 -12.97
CA VAL A 31 -3.71 -13.91 -14.07
C VAL A 31 -2.40 -14.45 -13.51
N SER A 32 -2.04 -15.69 -13.84
CA SER A 32 -0.73 -16.25 -13.54
C SER A 32 0.25 -15.85 -14.65
N ALA A 33 1.18 -14.97 -14.33
CA ALA A 33 2.10 -14.39 -15.31
C ALA A 33 3.52 -14.24 -14.76
N ARG A 34 4.49 -14.22 -15.69
CA ARG A 34 5.90 -13.98 -15.39
C ARG A 34 6.54 -13.01 -16.38
N CYS A 35 7.56 -12.31 -15.93
CA CYS A 35 8.49 -11.60 -16.82
C CYS A 35 9.89 -12.21 -16.71
N GLY A 36 10.32 -12.92 -17.76
CA GLY A 36 11.62 -13.57 -17.82
C GLY A 36 12.76 -12.54 -17.79
N GLY A 37 13.68 -12.70 -16.83
CA GLY A 37 14.79 -11.79 -16.61
C GLY A 37 14.40 -10.43 -16.00
N CYS A 38 13.13 -10.11 -15.77
CA CYS A 38 12.76 -8.89 -15.04
C CYS A 38 13.25 -8.93 -13.60
N SER A 39 13.64 -7.76 -13.09
CA SER A 39 13.88 -7.53 -11.67
C SER A 39 13.43 -6.13 -11.32
N TRP A 40 12.55 -6.00 -10.32
CA TRP A 40 11.99 -4.71 -9.93
C TRP A 40 13.06 -3.70 -9.46
N SER A 41 14.23 -4.19 -9.01
CA SER A 41 15.39 -3.36 -8.68
C SER A 41 16.21 -2.90 -9.88
N SER A 42 15.96 -3.45 -11.07
CA SER A 42 16.67 -3.07 -12.29
C SER A 42 16.04 -1.84 -12.93
N PRO A 43 16.82 -0.79 -13.24
CA PRO A 43 16.31 0.35 -14.01
C PRO A 43 16.08 0.00 -15.50
N LEU A 44 16.73 -1.04 -16.02
CA LEU A 44 16.63 -1.44 -17.43
C LEU A 44 15.47 -2.39 -17.70
N ARG A 45 15.17 -3.25 -16.72
CA ARG A 45 14.18 -4.35 -16.83
C ARG A 45 13.33 -4.45 -15.55
N PRO A 46 12.66 -3.36 -15.11
CA PRO A 46 11.86 -3.35 -13.89
C PRO A 46 10.69 -4.33 -13.96
N GLY A 47 9.98 -4.38 -15.09
CA GLY A 47 8.77 -5.17 -15.26
C GLY A 47 8.25 -5.13 -16.70
N ALA A 48 7.16 -5.84 -16.94
CA ALA A 48 6.41 -5.77 -18.19
C ALA A 48 5.04 -5.12 -17.96
N VAL A 49 4.52 -4.43 -18.98
CA VAL A 49 3.18 -3.85 -18.96
C VAL A 49 2.31 -4.66 -19.91
N LEU A 50 1.17 -5.13 -19.42
CA LEU A 50 0.16 -5.84 -20.18
C LEU A 50 -1.07 -4.95 -20.38
N ILE A 51 -1.74 -5.12 -21.52
CA ILE A 51 -3.11 -4.64 -21.74
C ILE A 51 -4.05 -5.83 -21.59
N VAL A 52 -5.13 -5.60 -20.85
CA VAL A 52 -6.25 -6.51 -20.68
C VAL A 52 -7.44 -5.93 -21.46
N ASP A 53 -7.96 -6.72 -22.40
CA ASP A 53 -9.14 -6.40 -23.21
C ASP A 53 -10.26 -7.42 -22.91
N VAL A 54 -11.50 -6.95 -22.77
CA VAL A 54 -12.70 -7.81 -22.67
C VAL A 54 -13.61 -7.49 -23.85
N ASP A 55 -14.00 -8.51 -24.62
CA ASP A 55 -14.85 -8.39 -25.82
C ASP A 55 -14.31 -7.37 -26.84
N GLY A 56 -12.99 -7.33 -26.99
CA GLY A 56 -12.30 -6.42 -27.91
C GLY A 56 -12.26 -4.97 -27.46
N ARG A 57 -12.67 -4.66 -26.21
CA ARG A 57 -12.59 -3.34 -25.62
C ARG A 57 -11.51 -3.30 -24.54
N TYR A 58 -10.73 -2.22 -24.53
CA TYR A 58 -9.77 -1.94 -23.47
C TYR A 58 -10.47 -1.95 -22.10
N SER A 59 -9.96 -2.79 -21.20
CA SER A 59 -10.38 -2.83 -19.80
C SER A 59 -9.39 -2.05 -18.94
N GLN A 60 -8.12 -2.48 -18.91
CA GLN A 60 -7.10 -1.92 -18.03
C GLN A 60 -5.67 -2.33 -18.43
N HIS A 61 -4.71 -1.75 -17.74
CA HIS A 61 -3.32 -2.20 -17.72
C HIS A 61 -3.05 -3.11 -16.51
N LEU A 62 -2.08 -4.00 -16.66
CA LEU A 62 -1.50 -4.80 -15.58
C LEU A 62 0.03 -4.72 -15.67
N ILE A 63 0.69 -4.25 -14.60
CA ILE A 63 2.15 -4.26 -14.52
C ILE A 63 2.59 -5.53 -13.79
N LEU A 64 3.50 -6.28 -14.42
CA LEU A 64 4.17 -7.41 -13.79
C LEU A 64 5.30 -6.87 -12.91
N THR A 65 4.98 -6.61 -11.65
CA THR A 65 5.91 -6.08 -10.63
C THR A 65 6.78 -7.14 -9.97
N ARG A 66 6.45 -8.42 -10.19
CA ARG A 66 7.06 -9.59 -9.55
C ARG A 66 7.68 -10.47 -10.66
N GLY A 67 8.95 -10.83 -10.47
CA GLY A 67 9.93 -11.15 -11.53
C GLY A 67 9.76 -12.44 -12.35
N GLU A 68 10.78 -13.29 -12.31
CA GLU A 68 11.05 -14.34 -13.31
C GLU A 68 10.12 -15.57 -13.22
N GLY A 69 9.66 -15.90 -12.02
CA GLY A 69 8.71 -16.98 -11.78
C GLY A 69 7.26 -16.56 -12.02
N PRO A 70 6.37 -17.50 -12.39
CA PRO A 70 4.95 -17.20 -12.48
C PRO A 70 4.36 -16.87 -11.11
N VAL A 71 3.63 -15.78 -11.06
CA VAL A 71 2.91 -15.31 -9.88
C VAL A 71 1.55 -14.78 -10.27
N GLU A 72 0.63 -14.81 -9.30
CA GLU A 72 -0.74 -14.39 -9.51
C GLU A 72 -0.91 -12.88 -9.35
N TYR A 73 -1.66 -12.30 -10.28
CA TYR A 73 -2.15 -10.93 -10.25
C TYR A 73 -3.67 -10.94 -10.36
N ARG A 74 -4.36 -10.25 -9.46
CA ARG A 74 -5.83 -10.22 -9.43
C ARG A 74 -6.33 -8.87 -9.93
N VAL A 75 -7.13 -8.89 -10.98
CA VAL A 75 -7.74 -7.68 -11.58
C VAL A 75 -9.25 -7.82 -11.69
N LEU A 76 -9.97 -6.73 -11.43
CA LEU A 76 -11.42 -6.66 -11.59
C LEU A 76 -11.72 -6.31 -13.04
N LEU A 77 -12.44 -7.20 -13.74
CA LEU A 77 -12.91 -6.96 -15.12
C LEU A 77 -14.18 -6.10 -15.16
N GLY A 78 -14.89 -6.07 -14.03
CA GLY A 78 -16.12 -5.31 -13.81
C GLY A 78 -17.39 -6.12 -14.09
N GLY A 79 -18.52 -5.43 -14.13
CA GLY A 79 -19.83 -6.02 -14.43
C GLY A 79 -19.94 -6.55 -15.87
N LEU A 80 -20.15 -7.86 -16.00
CA LEU A 80 -20.40 -8.53 -17.27
C LEU A 80 -21.83 -9.09 -17.32
N ALA A 81 -22.39 -9.14 -18.52
CA ALA A 81 -23.72 -9.72 -18.76
C ALA A 81 -23.65 -11.26 -18.70
N ALA A 82 -24.82 -11.92 -18.77
CA ALA A 82 -24.83 -13.36 -18.99
C ALA A 82 -24.41 -13.66 -20.44
N GLY A 83 -23.57 -14.68 -20.63
CA GLY A 83 -23.13 -15.15 -21.94
C GLY A 83 -21.64 -15.44 -22.01
N THR A 84 -21.19 -15.72 -23.23
CA THR A 84 -19.78 -15.97 -23.52
C THR A 84 -19.06 -14.64 -23.75
N HIS A 85 -18.01 -14.42 -22.99
CA HIS A 85 -17.10 -13.28 -23.09
C HIS A 85 -15.74 -13.74 -23.57
N ARG A 86 -14.95 -12.81 -24.11
CA ARG A 86 -13.60 -13.08 -24.58
C ARG A 86 -12.59 -12.21 -23.86
N LEU A 87 -11.67 -12.84 -23.13
CA LEU A 87 -10.56 -12.17 -22.46
C LEU A 87 -9.30 -12.27 -23.32
N ARG A 88 -8.70 -11.12 -23.61
CA ARG A 88 -7.42 -11.02 -24.31
C ARG A 88 -6.40 -10.27 -23.48
N ILE A 89 -5.21 -10.82 -23.37
CA ILE A 89 -4.07 -10.20 -22.69
C ILE A 89 -2.89 -10.15 -23.64
N ARG A 90 -2.25 -8.99 -23.77
CA ARG A 90 -1.11 -8.76 -24.66
C ARG A 90 -0.08 -7.86 -24.01
N VAL A 91 1.19 -8.01 -24.42
CA VAL A 91 2.24 -7.08 -23.99
C VAL A 91 2.00 -5.72 -24.62
N ASP A 92 2.02 -4.68 -23.79
CA ASP A 92 2.09 -3.31 -24.25
C ASP A 92 3.54 -2.92 -24.51
N ARG A 93 3.99 -3.10 -25.76
CA ARG A 93 5.37 -2.77 -26.18
C ARG A 93 5.65 -1.26 -26.24
N SER A 94 4.63 -0.41 -26.10
CA SER A 94 4.84 1.04 -26.01
C SER A 94 5.32 1.47 -24.61
N TRP A 95 5.06 0.64 -23.59
CA TRP A 95 5.43 0.89 -22.20
C TRP A 95 6.41 -0.13 -21.61
N THR A 96 6.42 -1.36 -22.12
CA THR A 96 7.37 -2.38 -21.69
C THR A 96 8.79 -2.02 -22.17
N PRO A 97 9.81 -1.96 -21.28
CA PRO A 97 11.19 -1.66 -21.65
C PRO A 97 11.72 -2.60 -22.73
N ARG A 98 12.51 -2.07 -23.65
CA ARG A 98 13.06 -2.86 -24.78
C ARG A 98 13.95 -4.03 -24.35
N ALA A 99 14.56 -3.93 -23.18
CA ALA A 99 15.39 -4.99 -22.59
C ALA A 99 14.56 -6.17 -22.02
N VAL A 100 13.23 -6.06 -21.99
CA VAL A 100 12.33 -7.13 -21.57
C VAL A 100 11.91 -7.95 -22.80
N HIS A 101 12.49 -9.14 -22.92
CA HIS A 101 12.29 -10.00 -24.09
C HIS A 101 11.22 -11.08 -23.86
N GLU A 102 11.14 -11.63 -22.66
CA GLU A 102 10.28 -12.77 -22.33
C GLU A 102 9.17 -12.36 -21.37
N VAL A 103 7.93 -12.51 -21.81
CA VAL A 103 6.73 -12.28 -20.99
C VAL A 103 5.75 -13.40 -21.31
N ALA A 104 5.20 -14.04 -20.29
CA ALA A 104 4.28 -15.15 -20.47
C ALA A 104 3.09 -15.03 -19.51
N VAL A 105 1.91 -15.35 -20.02
CA VAL A 105 0.70 -15.64 -19.23
C VAL A 105 0.50 -17.14 -19.29
N GLN A 106 0.59 -17.81 -18.15
CA GLN A 106 0.49 -19.26 -18.06
C GLN A 106 -0.95 -19.73 -17.91
N ASP A 107 -1.71 -19.05 -17.04
CA ASP A 107 -3.10 -19.38 -16.76
C ASP A 107 -3.88 -18.11 -16.45
N VAL A 108 -5.18 -18.14 -16.72
CA VAL A 108 -6.12 -17.10 -16.32
C VAL A 108 -7.42 -17.74 -15.85
N GLN A 109 -7.80 -17.43 -14.62
CA GLN A 109 -9.04 -17.90 -14.01
C GLN A 109 -9.99 -16.72 -13.82
N CYS A 110 -11.16 -16.80 -14.45
CA CYS A 110 -12.22 -15.81 -14.31
C CYS A 110 -13.26 -16.31 -13.29
N ALA A 111 -13.54 -15.50 -12.28
CA ALA A 111 -14.53 -15.80 -11.25
C ALA A 111 -15.61 -14.72 -11.24
N ALA A 112 -16.87 -15.14 -11.42
CA ALA A 112 -18.04 -14.28 -11.29
C ALA A 112 -18.51 -14.27 -9.84
N THR A 113 -18.70 -13.07 -9.27
CA THR A 113 -19.22 -12.91 -7.92
C THR A 113 -20.75 -12.97 -7.92
N PRO A 114 -21.37 -13.91 -7.16
CA PRO A 114 -22.81 -13.95 -6.98
C PRO A 114 -23.38 -12.64 -6.43
N GLU A 115 -24.55 -12.21 -6.90
CA GLU A 115 -25.21 -10.99 -6.41
C GLU A 115 -25.44 -11.02 -4.88
N ALA A 116 -25.73 -12.19 -4.33
CA ALA A 116 -25.96 -12.42 -2.91
C ALA A 116 -24.67 -12.53 -2.06
N ALA A 117 -23.49 -12.51 -2.67
CA ALA A 117 -22.23 -12.58 -1.93
C ALA A 117 -22.03 -11.29 -1.11
N PRO A 118 -21.51 -11.37 0.13
CA PRO A 118 -21.29 -10.20 0.98
C PRO A 118 -20.48 -9.07 0.32
N GLU A 119 -19.52 -9.45 -0.53
CA GLU A 119 -18.61 -8.56 -1.26
C GLU A 119 -19.21 -7.99 -2.55
N SER A 120 -20.32 -8.53 -3.05
CA SER A 120 -20.93 -8.16 -4.35
C SER A 120 -21.08 -6.65 -4.52
N ARG A 121 -21.60 -5.98 -3.47
CA ARG A 121 -21.79 -4.52 -3.47
C ARG A 121 -20.47 -3.75 -3.44
N ALA A 122 -19.46 -4.26 -2.74
CA ALA A 122 -18.14 -3.63 -2.69
C ALA A 122 -17.41 -3.76 -4.03
N LEU A 123 -17.55 -4.88 -4.73
CA LEU A 123 -16.99 -5.04 -6.08
C LEU A 123 -17.67 -4.10 -7.08
N ALA A 124 -19.00 -4.04 -7.08
CA ALA A 124 -19.77 -3.20 -8.02
C ALA A 124 -19.53 -1.69 -7.84
N LEU A 125 -19.09 -1.27 -6.66
CA LEU A 125 -18.79 0.12 -6.32
C LEU A 125 -17.28 0.40 -6.24
N ALA A 126 -16.43 -0.59 -6.52
CA ALA A 126 -14.98 -0.45 -6.48
C ALA A 126 -14.51 0.60 -7.49
N PRO A 127 -13.69 1.58 -7.11
CA PRO A 127 -13.14 2.54 -8.06
C PRO A 127 -12.13 1.88 -8.99
N VAL A 128 -11.98 2.43 -10.19
CA VAL A 128 -10.81 2.22 -11.04
C VAL A 128 -9.86 3.41 -10.90
N VAL A 129 -8.57 3.12 -10.91
CA VAL A 129 -7.51 4.10 -10.64
C VAL A 129 -6.75 4.40 -11.93
N HIS A 130 -6.80 5.67 -12.35
CA HIS A 130 -5.98 6.21 -13.41
C HIS A 130 -4.68 6.75 -12.81
N VAL A 131 -3.57 6.09 -13.10
CA VAL A 131 -2.24 6.48 -12.57
C VAL A 131 -1.71 7.75 -13.26
N ARG A 132 -0.75 8.42 -12.63
CA ARG A 132 -0.04 9.56 -13.25
C ARG A 132 0.80 9.08 -14.44
N GLY A 133 0.84 9.88 -15.50
CA GLY A 133 1.55 9.52 -16.73
C GLY A 133 3.06 9.37 -16.54
N ASN A 134 3.67 10.15 -15.64
CA ASN A 134 5.09 10.04 -15.29
C ASN A 134 5.39 8.81 -14.41
N ALA A 135 4.53 8.50 -13.44
CA ALA A 135 4.66 7.32 -12.58
C ALA A 135 4.65 6.03 -13.39
N PHE A 136 3.67 5.91 -14.31
CA PHE A 136 3.55 4.77 -15.21
C PHE A 136 4.79 4.58 -16.10
N ARG A 137 5.42 5.67 -16.59
CA ARG A 137 6.70 5.58 -17.36
C ARG A 137 7.88 5.09 -16.53
N ARG A 138 7.87 5.39 -15.24
CA ARG A 138 8.99 5.16 -14.31
C ARG A 138 8.85 3.86 -13.52
N PHE A 139 7.76 3.12 -13.70
CA PHE A 139 7.45 1.93 -12.92
C PHE A 139 7.36 2.24 -11.42
N THR A 140 6.79 3.38 -11.06
CA THR A 140 6.57 3.83 -9.66
C THR A 140 5.10 4.13 -9.41
N ASP A 141 4.73 4.26 -8.14
CA ASP A 141 3.36 4.44 -7.64
C ASP A 141 2.36 3.49 -8.30
N VAL A 142 2.75 2.21 -8.44
CA VAL A 142 1.86 1.21 -9.03
C VAL A 142 0.80 0.84 -8.00
N PRO A 143 -0.51 0.88 -8.32
CA PRO A 143 -1.55 0.35 -7.45
C PRO A 143 -1.36 -1.15 -7.25
N LEU A 144 -0.94 -1.57 -6.05
CA LEU A 144 -0.59 -2.96 -5.75
C LEU A 144 -1.78 -3.74 -5.20
N VAL A 145 -2.43 -3.17 -4.17
CA VAL A 145 -3.52 -3.80 -3.43
C VAL A 145 -4.60 -2.76 -3.18
N MET A 146 -5.85 -3.09 -3.51
CA MET A 146 -7.01 -2.35 -3.04
C MET A 146 -7.68 -3.15 -1.94
N TRP A 147 -8.15 -2.47 -0.91
CA TRP A 147 -9.02 -3.10 0.09
C TRP A 147 -10.22 -2.20 0.38
N TYR A 148 -11.22 -2.78 1.03
CA TYR A 148 -12.35 -2.04 1.54
C TYR A 148 -12.68 -2.38 3.00
N GLU A 149 -13.17 -1.37 3.71
CA GLU A 149 -13.78 -1.47 5.02
C GLU A 149 -15.28 -1.17 4.90
N THR A 150 -16.10 -1.83 5.71
CA THR A 150 -17.54 -1.58 5.79
C THR A 150 -17.91 -1.23 7.23
N ASP A 151 -18.49 -0.05 7.42
CA ASP A 151 -18.88 0.46 8.74
C ASP A 151 -20.36 0.82 8.79
N ALA A 152 -20.99 0.59 9.95
CA ALA A 152 -22.31 1.14 10.23
C ALA A 152 -22.21 2.67 10.45
N THR A 153 -23.22 3.39 9.99
CA THR A 153 -23.36 4.84 10.19
C THR A 153 -24.76 5.14 10.74
N PRO A 154 -24.99 6.32 11.37
CA PRO A 154 -26.33 6.70 11.79
C PRO A 154 -27.37 6.75 10.65
N ARG A 155 -26.92 6.89 9.38
CA ARG A 155 -27.79 6.95 8.21
C ARG A 155 -27.84 5.64 7.41
N GLY A 156 -27.13 4.59 7.81
CA GLY A 156 -27.06 3.31 7.09
C GLY A 156 -25.68 2.68 7.13
N THR A 157 -25.06 2.46 5.97
CA THR A 157 -23.76 1.77 5.84
C THR A 157 -22.79 2.58 5.01
N ARG A 158 -21.50 2.54 5.33
CA ARG A 158 -20.43 3.16 4.55
C ARG A 158 -19.43 2.11 4.10
N ILE A 159 -19.04 2.15 2.82
CA ILE A 159 -17.89 1.41 2.29
C ILE A 159 -16.77 2.40 2.04
N ARG A 160 -15.56 2.10 2.50
CA ARG A 160 -14.34 2.91 2.27
C ARG A 160 -13.31 2.06 1.53
N TYR A 161 -12.83 2.55 0.41
CA TYR A 161 -11.78 1.94 -0.40
C TYR A 161 -10.48 2.69 -0.20
N SER A 162 -9.41 1.92 -0.11
CA SER A 162 -8.06 2.44 0.01
C SER A 162 -7.11 1.59 -0.84
N VAL A 163 -5.98 2.16 -1.22
CA VAL A 163 -5.00 1.54 -2.12
C VAL A 163 -3.61 1.62 -1.51
N VAL A 164 -2.88 0.51 -1.59
CA VAL A 164 -1.43 0.46 -1.37
C VAL A 164 -0.75 0.70 -2.71
N PHE A 165 -0.02 1.80 -2.84
CA PHE A 165 0.83 2.11 -3.98
C PHE A 165 2.27 1.62 -3.71
N SER A 166 3.01 1.27 -4.76
CA SER A 166 4.35 0.66 -4.59
C SER A 166 5.37 1.57 -3.89
N ASN A 167 5.15 2.88 -3.93
CA ASN A 167 6.06 3.91 -3.43
C ASN A 167 5.28 5.15 -2.95
N GLU A 168 5.99 6.06 -2.29
CA GLU A 168 5.63 7.48 -2.21
C GLU A 168 6.69 8.27 -3.01
N ASP A 169 6.31 8.74 -4.19
CA ASP A 169 7.13 9.66 -5.01
C ASP A 169 7.18 11.09 -4.43
N GLY A 170 6.34 11.36 -3.42
CA GLY A 170 6.10 12.66 -2.82
C GLY A 170 7.20 13.19 -1.89
N GLY A 171 6.85 14.27 -1.18
CA GLY A 171 7.80 15.09 -0.43
C GLY A 171 8.30 14.50 0.88
N THR A 172 7.87 13.31 1.31
CA THR A 172 8.33 12.71 2.57
C THR A 172 9.63 11.94 2.35
N PRO A 173 10.72 12.25 3.08
CA PRO A 173 11.96 11.50 2.96
C PRO A 173 11.82 10.02 3.33
N ALA A 174 12.60 9.15 2.68
CA ALA A 174 12.50 7.71 2.83
C ALA A 174 12.78 7.22 4.26
N ASP A 175 13.76 7.81 4.95
CA ASP A 175 14.05 7.55 6.36
C ASP A 175 12.90 7.94 7.29
N ARG A 176 12.26 9.09 7.03
CA ARG A 176 11.05 9.51 7.75
C ARG A 176 9.90 8.53 7.50
N LEU A 177 9.72 8.08 6.27
CA LEU A 177 8.70 7.09 5.94
C LEU A 177 8.85 5.82 6.78
N MET A 178 10.06 5.30 6.87
CA MET A 178 10.38 4.12 7.69
C MET A 178 10.16 4.38 9.19
N ALA A 179 10.63 5.51 9.72
CA ALA A 179 10.46 5.82 11.14
C ALA A 179 8.98 5.96 11.54
N THR A 180 8.20 6.69 10.74
CA THR A 180 6.83 7.11 11.11
C THR A 180 5.73 6.16 10.65
N TRP A 181 5.96 5.38 9.58
CA TRP A 181 4.99 4.43 9.02
C TRP A 181 5.55 3.03 8.78
N GLY A 182 6.86 2.82 8.86
CA GLY A 182 7.48 1.50 8.70
C GLY A 182 7.34 0.89 7.31
N ARG A 183 7.22 1.73 6.28
CA ARG A 183 7.07 1.33 4.88
C ARG A 183 7.52 2.45 3.95
N LEU A 184 7.77 2.11 2.68
CA LEU A 184 7.99 3.06 1.59
C LEU A 184 6.83 3.13 0.61
N THR A 185 5.94 2.13 0.64
CA THR A 185 4.66 2.20 -0.06
C THR A 185 3.87 3.39 0.45
N ASP A 186 3.07 3.97 -0.43
CA ASP A 186 2.03 4.90 0.01
C ASP A 186 0.72 4.16 0.25
N ILE A 187 -0.07 4.61 1.22
CA ILE A 187 -1.33 3.99 1.60
C ILE A 187 -2.38 5.09 1.72
N GLU A 188 -3.25 5.17 0.72
CA GLU A 188 -4.19 6.28 0.57
C GLU A 188 -5.64 5.81 0.56
N TYR A 189 -6.50 6.58 1.23
CA TYR A 189 -7.95 6.44 1.11
C TYR A 189 -8.37 7.09 -0.21
N VAL A 190 -9.07 6.34 -1.07
CA VAL A 190 -9.39 6.81 -2.43
C VAL A 190 -10.86 7.12 -2.61
N LEU A 191 -11.77 6.38 -1.97
CA LEU A 191 -13.21 6.58 -2.13
C LEU A 191 -13.99 6.07 -0.93
N GLY A 192 -15.01 6.83 -0.51
CA GLY A 192 -15.96 6.40 0.51
C GLY A 192 -17.37 6.67 0.02
N ILE A 193 -18.26 5.69 0.21
CA ILE A 193 -19.64 5.76 -0.24
C ILE A 193 -20.52 5.40 0.95
N GLU A 194 -21.38 6.33 1.36
CA GLU A 194 -22.41 6.10 2.37
C GLU A 194 -23.76 5.86 1.69
N MET A 195 -24.48 4.88 2.19
CA MET A 195 -25.76 4.42 1.67
C MET A 195 -26.78 4.32 2.79
N ALA A 196 -28.04 4.60 2.45
CA ALA A 196 -29.18 4.37 3.31
C ALA A 196 -29.45 2.86 3.50
N PRO A 197 -30.29 2.47 4.48
CA PRO A 197 -30.64 1.06 4.70
C PRO A 197 -31.31 0.40 3.47
N ASP A 198 -31.98 1.20 2.63
CA ASP A 198 -32.58 0.78 1.36
C ASP A 198 -31.55 0.59 0.22
N GLY A 199 -30.26 0.82 0.48
CA GLY A 199 -29.17 0.71 -0.50
C GLY A 199 -29.00 1.94 -1.39
N ARG A 200 -29.79 3.00 -1.21
CA ARG A 200 -29.63 4.25 -1.95
C ARG A 200 -28.37 4.98 -1.49
N VAL A 201 -27.52 5.37 -2.45
CA VAL A 201 -26.35 6.20 -2.16
C VAL A 201 -26.80 7.56 -1.60
N LEU A 202 -26.28 7.91 -0.43
CA LEU A 202 -26.49 9.19 0.24
C LEU A 202 -25.37 10.17 -0.08
N GLU A 203 -24.14 9.67 -0.08
CA GLU A 203 -22.93 10.49 -0.21
C GLU A 203 -21.79 9.65 -0.79
N ALA A 204 -20.95 10.29 -1.60
CA ALA A 204 -19.66 9.74 -1.98
C ALA A 204 -18.59 10.82 -1.85
N THR A 205 -17.42 10.46 -1.34
CA THR A 205 -16.28 11.37 -1.15
C THR A 205 -14.98 10.69 -1.52
N TYR A 206 -13.98 11.48 -1.89
CA TYR A 206 -12.61 11.02 -2.13
C TYR A 206 -11.61 11.92 -1.40
N GLN A 207 -10.38 11.44 -1.24
CA GLN A 207 -9.28 12.22 -0.67
C GLN A 207 -8.55 12.95 -1.80
N GLY A 208 -8.75 14.27 -1.87
CA GLY A 208 -8.12 15.16 -2.82
C GLY A 208 -6.76 15.70 -2.35
N PRO A 209 -6.13 16.57 -3.15
CA PRO A 209 -4.88 17.23 -2.80
C PRO A 209 -4.93 17.88 -1.40
N GLU A 210 -3.78 17.86 -0.71
CA GLU A 210 -3.63 18.28 0.69
C GLU A 210 -4.47 17.42 1.68
N HIS A 211 -4.78 16.18 1.31
CA HIS A 211 -5.59 15.23 2.11
C HIS A 211 -7.02 15.73 2.42
N LYS A 212 -7.57 16.60 1.57
CA LYS A 212 -8.93 17.15 1.75
C LYS A 212 -9.98 16.12 1.35
N ILE A 213 -11.01 15.92 2.17
CA ILE A 213 -12.16 15.09 1.80
C ILE A 213 -13.10 15.93 0.93
N VAL A 214 -13.30 15.49 -0.32
CA VAL A 214 -14.06 16.23 -1.36
C VAL A 214 -15.23 15.36 -1.85
N PRO A 215 -16.41 15.94 -2.13
CA PRO A 215 -17.52 15.18 -2.72
C PRO A 215 -17.16 14.58 -4.09
N TYR A 216 -17.49 13.31 -4.28
CA TYR A 216 -17.45 12.62 -5.58
C TYR A 216 -18.83 12.69 -6.24
N ARG A 217 -18.94 13.35 -7.39
CA ARG A 217 -20.23 13.56 -8.09
C ARG A 217 -20.44 12.68 -9.31
N GLY A 218 -19.44 11.87 -9.66
CA GLY A 218 -19.42 11.05 -10.89
C GLY A 218 -20.01 9.65 -10.75
N LEU A 219 -20.84 9.36 -9.74
CA LEU A 219 -21.40 8.02 -9.57
C LEU A 219 -22.46 7.76 -10.64
N VAL A 220 -22.23 6.73 -11.44
CA VAL A 220 -23.17 6.26 -12.46
C VAL A 220 -23.48 4.81 -12.17
N ARG A 221 -24.77 4.47 -12.08
CA ARG A 221 -25.21 3.09 -11.81
C ARG A 221 -24.65 2.13 -12.85
N GLY A 222 -24.09 1.01 -12.37
CA GLY A 222 -23.49 -0.02 -13.23
C GLY A 222 -22.16 0.39 -13.87
N ARG A 223 -21.51 1.45 -13.37
CA ARG A 223 -20.16 1.83 -13.76
C ARG A 223 -19.29 2.02 -12.54
N HIS A 224 -18.08 1.49 -12.61
CA HIS A 224 -17.07 1.75 -11.59
C HIS A 224 -16.73 3.25 -11.55
N PRO A 225 -16.64 3.83 -10.34
CA PRO A 225 -16.12 5.19 -10.16
C PRO A 225 -14.72 5.33 -10.76
N ALA A 226 -14.42 6.42 -11.44
CA ALA A 226 -13.09 6.67 -11.99
C ALA A 226 -12.37 7.73 -11.17
N LEU A 227 -11.15 7.42 -10.71
CA LEU A 227 -10.32 8.33 -9.93
C LEU A 227 -8.95 8.46 -10.57
N TRP A 228 -8.48 9.70 -10.69
CA TRP A 228 -7.16 10.01 -11.23
C TRP A 228 -6.22 10.36 -10.11
N VAL A 229 -5.07 9.70 -10.05
CA VAL A 229 -3.97 10.14 -9.19
C VAL A 229 -3.43 11.45 -9.73
N VAL A 230 -3.42 12.50 -8.90
CA VAL A 230 -3.11 13.88 -9.30
C VAL A 230 -1.96 14.52 -8.50
N THR A 231 -1.44 13.86 -7.48
CA THR A 231 -0.27 14.31 -6.71
C THR A 231 0.81 13.23 -6.63
N ASP A 232 2.03 13.63 -6.26
CA ASP A 232 3.17 12.71 -6.10
C ASP A 232 3.06 11.84 -4.84
N ASN A 233 2.20 12.21 -3.88
CA ASN A 233 1.79 11.40 -2.73
C ASN A 233 0.39 10.79 -2.93
N ASN A 234 0.13 10.32 -4.16
CA ASN A 234 -1.00 9.49 -4.54
C ASN A 234 -2.44 9.96 -4.24
N MET A 235 -2.66 11.25 -3.98
CA MET A 235 -4.00 11.81 -3.83
C MET A 235 -4.76 11.80 -5.15
N VAL A 236 -6.09 11.71 -5.07
CA VAL A 236 -6.95 11.48 -6.24
C VAL A 236 -7.86 12.68 -6.59
N ALA A 237 -8.38 12.69 -7.82
CA ALA A 237 -9.43 13.56 -8.29
C ALA A 237 -10.46 12.79 -9.11
N ASP A 238 -11.68 13.31 -9.23
CA ASP A 238 -12.77 12.73 -10.04
C ASP A 238 -12.68 13.07 -11.54
N ARG A 239 -11.55 13.63 -11.98
CA ARG A 239 -11.24 13.97 -13.37
C ARG A 239 -9.74 14.00 -13.61
N GLY A 240 -9.32 13.69 -14.83
CA GLY A 240 -7.94 13.79 -15.25
C GLY A 240 -7.75 13.47 -16.73
N LYS A 241 -6.49 13.40 -17.16
CA LYS A 241 -6.10 13.24 -18.58
C LYS A 241 -5.44 11.92 -18.91
N THR A 242 -5.09 11.12 -17.90
CA THR A 242 -4.40 9.84 -18.12
C THR A 242 -5.39 8.73 -18.45
N HIS A 243 -5.02 7.88 -19.39
CA HIS A 243 -5.87 6.80 -19.90
C HIS A 243 -5.49 5.41 -19.37
N ALA A 244 -4.26 5.25 -18.84
CA ALA A 244 -3.85 4.00 -18.20
C ALA A 244 -4.69 3.80 -16.94
N VAL A 245 -5.35 2.64 -16.84
CA VAL A 245 -6.31 2.30 -15.79
C VAL A 245 -5.84 1.04 -15.09
N PHE A 246 -6.04 0.99 -13.78
CA PHE A 246 -5.81 -0.16 -12.93
C PHE A 246 -7.07 -0.41 -12.10
N ALA A 247 -7.49 -1.66 -12.03
CA ALA A 247 -8.60 -2.09 -11.19
C ALA A 247 -8.17 -3.34 -10.37
N PRO A 248 -7.31 -3.18 -9.34
CA PRO A 248 -7.05 -4.28 -8.41
C PRO A 248 -8.37 -4.75 -7.78
N VAL A 249 -8.57 -6.06 -7.65
CA VAL A 249 -9.77 -6.59 -6.97
C VAL A 249 -9.72 -6.16 -5.51
N PRO A 250 -10.69 -5.39 -5.00
CA PRO A 250 -10.66 -4.96 -3.61
C PRO A 250 -10.99 -6.14 -2.70
N GLN A 251 -10.21 -6.31 -1.64
CA GLN A 251 -10.43 -7.33 -0.60
C GLN A 251 -11.08 -6.70 0.65
N PRO A 252 -11.99 -7.39 1.35
CA PRO A 252 -12.45 -6.91 2.65
C PRO A 252 -11.28 -6.92 3.64
N PHE A 253 -11.20 -5.91 4.50
CA PHE A 253 -10.22 -5.88 5.58
C PHE A 253 -10.79 -5.22 6.84
N ASP A 254 -10.47 -5.77 8.00
CA ASP A 254 -10.85 -5.21 9.30
C ASP A 254 -9.62 -4.57 9.96
N LEU A 255 -9.69 -3.26 10.19
CA LEU A 255 -8.64 -2.48 10.85
C LEU A 255 -8.96 -2.20 12.33
N GLY A 256 -10.03 -2.76 12.91
CA GLY A 256 -10.47 -2.44 14.27
C GLY A 256 -9.40 -2.62 15.37
N GLY A 257 -8.41 -3.48 15.14
CA GLY A 257 -7.33 -3.77 16.09
C GLY A 257 -5.90 -3.62 15.60
N THR A 258 -5.68 -3.13 14.37
CA THR A 258 -4.38 -3.18 13.69
C THR A 258 -4.11 -1.93 12.84
N SER A 259 -2.87 -1.70 12.44
CA SER A 259 -2.53 -0.56 11.56
C SER A 259 -2.92 -0.86 10.11
N ARG A 260 -2.95 0.17 9.25
CA ARG A 260 -3.25 -0.03 7.81
C ARG A 260 -2.23 -0.94 7.14
N GLU A 261 -1.01 -0.98 7.67
CA GLU A 261 0.08 -1.81 7.19
C GLU A 261 -0.19 -3.32 7.38
N ALA A 262 -1.20 -3.72 8.15
CA ALA A 262 -1.67 -5.11 8.18
C ALA A 262 -2.17 -5.62 6.83
N VAL A 263 -2.64 -4.72 5.96
CA VAL A 263 -2.99 -5.08 4.57
C VAL A 263 -1.75 -5.55 3.79
N MET A 264 -0.58 -4.94 4.07
CA MET A 264 0.71 -5.38 3.53
C MET A 264 1.16 -6.69 4.18
N ASP A 265 0.90 -6.90 5.46
CA ASP A 265 1.21 -8.18 6.13
C ASP A 265 0.43 -9.35 5.51
N ALA A 266 -0.83 -9.13 5.10
CA ALA A 266 -1.63 -10.09 4.36
C ALA A 266 -1.21 -10.23 2.88
N ASN A 267 -0.41 -9.29 2.37
CA ASN A 267 0.11 -9.25 1.01
C ASN A 267 1.63 -9.02 1.03
N PRO A 268 2.42 -9.94 1.64
CA PRO A 268 3.80 -9.68 2.06
C PRO A 268 4.75 -9.33 0.92
N TRP A 269 4.41 -9.72 -0.31
CA TRP A 269 5.14 -9.34 -1.52
C TRP A 269 5.18 -7.83 -1.76
N THR A 270 4.28 -7.04 -1.16
CA THR A 270 4.30 -5.57 -1.23
C THR A 270 5.55 -4.96 -0.59
N TYR A 271 6.07 -5.55 0.50
CA TYR A 271 7.34 -5.16 1.11
C TYR A 271 8.52 -5.38 0.14
N GLN A 272 8.52 -6.51 -0.57
CA GLN A 272 9.53 -6.83 -1.57
C GLN A 272 9.50 -5.85 -2.74
N VAL A 273 8.32 -5.59 -3.33
CA VAL A 273 8.18 -4.63 -4.43
C VAL A 273 8.71 -3.26 -4.00
N SER A 274 8.27 -2.75 -2.86
CA SER A 274 8.69 -1.43 -2.38
C SER A 274 10.19 -1.33 -2.03
N SER A 275 10.76 -2.39 -1.45
CA SER A 275 12.20 -2.45 -1.14
C SER A 275 13.06 -2.47 -2.41
N LEU A 276 12.70 -3.30 -3.38
CA LEU A 276 13.40 -3.36 -4.66
C LEU A 276 13.27 -2.05 -5.45
N GLU A 277 12.12 -1.39 -5.33
CA GLU A 277 11.89 -0.07 -5.92
C GLU A 277 12.83 0.99 -5.35
N ALA A 278 12.97 1.03 -4.02
CA ALA A 278 13.89 1.94 -3.34
C ALA A 278 15.34 1.74 -3.79
N VAL A 279 15.74 0.48 -4.03
CA VAL A 279 17.06 0.14 -4.62
C VAL A 279 17.17 0.69 -6.04
N ARG A 280 16.17 0.43 -6.89
CA ARG A 280 16.14 0.91 -8.29
C ARG A 280 16.26 2.43 -8.38
N GLU A 281 15.61 3.13 -7.48
CA GLU A 281 15.58 4.59 -7.41
C GLU A 281 16.79 5.20 -6.70
N GLY A 282 17.72 4.36 -6.23
CA GLY A 282 18.94 4.82 -5.58
C GLY A 282 18.70 5.47 -4.22
N ARG A 283 17.58 5.18 -3.56
CA ARG A 283 17.21 5.65 -2.20
C ARG A 283 17.94 4.87 -1.08
N VAL A 284 18.64 3.80 -1.44
CA VAL A 284 19.40 2.94 -0.51
C VAL A 284 20.90 3.26 -0.56
N ARG A 285 21.53 3.40 0.62
CA ARG A 285 22.96 3.60 0.85
C ARG A 285 23.39 2.90 2.13
N GLU A 286 24.50 2.17 2.08
CA GLU A 286 24.98 1.36 3.22
C GLU A 286 25.27 2.20 4.48
N ASP A 287 25.76 3.42 4.30
CA ASP A 287 26.14 4.37 5.35
C ASP A 287 25.04 5.40 5.67
N ALA A 288 23.82 5.22 5.15
CA ALA A 288 22.70 6.13 5.41
C ALA A 288 22.44 6.28 6.91
N ARG A 289 22.32 7.54 7.34
CA ARG A 289 22.05 7.93 8.73
C ARG A 289 20.65 8.53 8.85
N PRO A 290 20.01 8.49 10.04
CA PRO A 290 18.75 9.20 10.26
C PRO A 290 18.86 10.69 9.90
N GLY A 291 17.92 11.20 9.08
CA GLY A 291 17.92 12.57 8.57
C GLY A 291 18.67 12.76 7.26
N SER A 292 19.33 11.72 6.72
CA SER A 292 20.01 11.78 5.42
C SER A 292 19.05 11.73 4.23
N ARG A 293 17.76 11.48 4.47
CA ARG A 293 16.72 11.26 3.45
C ARG A 293 16.86 9.95 2.66
N MET A 294 17.89 9.18 2.98
CA MET A 294 18.23 7.89 2.39
C MET A 294 18.06 6.78 3.44
N LEU A 295 18.03 5.53 2.97
CA LEU A 295 17.87 4.37 3.83
C LEU A 295 19.10 3.46 3.80
N PRO A 296 19.46 2.80 4.91
CA PRO A 296 20.23 1.58 4.82
C PRO A 296 19.39 0.49 4.14
N ASP A 297 20.00 -0.66 3.87
CA ASP A 297 19.27 -1.82 3.34
C ASP A 297 17.98 -2.07 4.14
N PRO A 298 16.79 -2.16 3.51
CA PRO A 298 15.51 -2.37 4.21
C PRO A 298 15.47 -3.58 5.14
N ARG A 299 16.36 -4.57 4.93
CA ARG A 299 16.51 -5.77 5.78
C ARG A 299 17.18 -5.48 7.12
N ARG A 300 17.88 -4.34 7.24
CA ARG A 300 18.48 -3.87 8.50
C ARG A 300 17.48 -3.22 9.44
N PHE A 301 16.21 -3.14 9.07
CA PHE A 301 15.18 -2.56 9.91
C PHE A 301 14.49 -3.59 10.79
N VAL A 302 14.16 -3.18 12.02
CA VAL A 302 13.19 -3.87 12.88
C VAL A 302 11.87 -3.11 12.80
N TYR A 303 10.81 -3.80 12.42
CA TYR A 303 9.48 -3.26 12.19
C TYR A 303 8.59 -3.57 13.40
N LEU A 304 7.85 -2.57 13.87
CA LEU A 304 6.93 -2.69 15.01
C LEU A 304 5.54 -2.26 14.57
N GLU A 305 4.52 -3.09 14.85
CA GLU A 305 3.15 -2.60 15.04
C GLU A 305 2.78 -2.57 16.51
N ALA A 306 2.27 -1.43 16.95
CA ALA A 306 1.74 -1.24 18.29
C ALA A 306 0.45 -0.43 18.25
N CYS A 307 -0.36 -0.55 19.30
CA CYS A 307 -1.55 0.27 19.51
C CYS A 307 -1.38 1.09 20.77
N ALA A 308 -1.65 2.38 20.65
CA ALA A 308 -1.55 3.33 21.75
C ALA A 308 -2.77 4.26 21.79
N GLN A 309 -3.10 4.70 22.99
CA GLN A 309 -3.99 5.85 23.17
C GLN A 309 -3.13 7.08 23.35
N THR A 310 -3.42 8.14 22.59
CA THR A 310 -2.70 9.41 22.68
C THR A 310 -3.68 10.57 22.72
N ARG A 311 -3.30 11.61 23.45
CA ARG A 311 -3.90 12.93 23.43
C ARG A 311 -2.77 13.93 23.38
N ASP A 312 -2.70 14.74 22.32
CA ASP A 312 -1.70 15.79 22.19
C ASP A 312 -0.23 15.31 22.32
N ALA A 313 0.01 14.04 21.98
CA ALA A 313 1.31 13.40 22.10
C ALA A 313 1.81 12.88 20.74
N ALA A 314 3.13 12.89 20.59
CA ALA A 314 3.87 12.16 19.57
C ALA A 314 4.66 11.03 20.25
N LEU A 315 4.83 9.91 19.56
CA LEU A 315 5.46 8.70 20.09
C LEU A 315 6.75 8.37 19.38
N THR A 316 7.67 7.74 20.09
CA THR A 316 8.79 7.01 19.51
C THR A 316 8.90 5.67 20.18
N PHE A 317 9.42 4.69 19.46
CA PHE A 317 9.90 3.46 20.06
C PHE A 317 11.37 3.23 19.76
N GLY A 318 12.05 2.42 20.58
CA GLY A 318 13.39 1.94 20.34
C GLY A 318 13.51 0.45 20.66
N VAL A 319 14.55 -0.17 20.12
CA VAL A 319 14.85 -1.59 20.30
C VAL A 319 16.22 -1.75 20.96
N ALA A 320 16.29 -2.58 21.99
CA ALA A 320 17.56 -2.99 22.59
C ALA A 320 18.08 -4.22 21.87
N VAL A 321 19.31 -4.13 21.36
CA VAL A 321 20.01 -5.20 20.67
C VAL A 321 21.16 -5.70 21.55
N ASP A 322 21.23 -7.01 21.74
CA ASP A 322 22.33 -7.66 22.45
C ASP A 322 23.53 -7.86 21.52
N ARG A 323 24.60 -7.13 21.79
CA ARG A 323 25.84 -7.16 21.02
C ARG A 323 26.98 -7.67 21.89
N GLY A 324 27.09 -8.99 21.96
CA GLY A 324 28.14 -9.65 22.73
C GLY A 324 28.02 -9.42 24.25
N GLY A 325 26.79 -9.38 24.77
CA GLY A 325 26.51 -9.17 26.19
C GLY A 325 26.30 -7.71 26.60
N ALA A 326 26.55 -6.76 25.70
CA ALA A 326 26.20 -5.34 25.89
C ALA A 326 24.88 -5.01 25.20
N LEU A 327 23.99 -4.31 25.90
CA LEU A 327 22.74 -3.81 25.32
C LEU A 327 22.97 -2.46 24.67
N GLU A 328 22.73 -2.38 23.37
CA GLU A 328 22.75 -1.14 22.60
C GLU A 328 21.33 -0.75 22.18
N TRP A 329 20.96 0.52 22.34
CA TRP A 329 19.63 1.03 22.03
C TRP A 329 19.60 1.80 20.71
N PHE A 330 18.62 1.47 19.87
CA PHE A 330 18.35 2.20 18.62
C PHE A 330 16.92 2.74 18.65
N ASP A 331 16.74 4.04 18.43
CA ASP A 331 15.44 4.69 18.44
C ASP A 331 14.92 4.95 17.02
N SER A 332 13.61 4.81 16.83
CA SER A 332 12.93 5.00 15.54
C SER A 332 13.07 6.41 14.99
N ASP A 333 13.14 7.42 15.85
CA ASP A 333 13.25 8.81 15.41
C ASP A 333 14.69 9.22 15.06
N GLY A 334 15.70 8.44 15.45
CA GLY A 334 17.11 8.76 15.24
C GLY A 334 17.49 10.18 15.71
N GLY A 335 16.78 10.73 16.71
CA GLY A 335 16.93 12.10 17.19
C GLY A 335 16.17 13.19 16.41
N GLN A 336 15.47 12.86 15.33
CA GLN A 336 14.72 13.79 14.49
C GLN A 336 13.28 13.96 14.99
N LYS A 337 12.88 15.19 15.34
CA LYS A 337 11.54 15.46 15.92
C LYS A 337 10.41 15.16 14.94
N GLU A 338 10.65 15.36 13.65
CA GLU A 338 9.72 15.14 12.55
C GLU A 338 9.44 13.65 12.25
N PHE A 339 10.26 12.73 12.78
CA PHE A 339 10.10 11.29 12.60
C PHE A 339 9.15 10.68 13.64
N ARG A 340 8.81 11.44 14.68
CA ARG A 340 7.96 11.00 15.78
C ARG A 340 6.54 10.72 15.27
N ILE A 341 5.95 9.65 15.77
CA ILE A 341 4.69 9.10 15.31
C ILE A 341 3.54 9.89 15.93
N ILE A 342 2.71 10.50 15.09
CA ILE A 342 1.47 11.17 15.52
C ILE A 342 0.28 10.38 14.97
N ARG A 343 -0.67 10.04 15.84
CA ARG A 343 -1.92 9.35 15.49
C ARG A 343 -3.09 10.08 16.12
N ARG A 344 -3.66 11.02 15.36
CA ARG A 344 -4.85 11.75 15.79
C ARG A 344 -6.05 10.81 15.71
N PRO A 345 -6.92 10.76 16.73
CA PRO A 345 -8.12 9.92 16.69
C PRO A 345 -9.02 10.18 15.46
N SER A 346 -9.02 11.40 14.91
CA SER A 346 -9.76 11.76 13.70
C SER A 346 -9.24 11.13 12.42
N GLU A 347 -7.96 10.75 12.38
CA GLU A 347 -7.28 10.17 11.21
C GLU A 347 -7.00 8.67 11.40
N PHE A 348 -6.76 8.25 12.65
CA PHE A 348 -6.37 6.91 13.05
C PHE A 348 -7.18 6.45 14.27
N PRO A 349 -8.47 6.10 14.08
CA PRO A 349 -9.42 5.91 15.18
C PRO A 349 -9.09 4.73 16.10
N ASN A 350 -8.35 3.73 15.61
CA ASN A 350 -7.93 2.55 16.38
C ASN A 350 -6.64 2.76 17.21
N GLY A 351 -5.93 3.88 17.02
CA GLY A 351 -4.67 4.19 17.69
C GLY A 351 -3.49 3.26 17.35
N CYS A 352 -3.65 2.37 16.38
CA CYS A 352 -2.60 1.45 15.95
C CYS A 352 -1.68 2.10 14.92
N PHE A 353 -0.40 1.78 14.99
CA PHE A 353 0.64 2.36 14.13
C PHE A 353 1.72 1.33 13.82
N ARG A 354 2.31 1.50 12.63
CA ARG A 354 3.56 0.87 12.22
C ARG A 354 4.70 1.88 12.27
N GLY A 355 5.91 1.42 12.57
CA GLY A 355 7.16 2.15 12.40
C GLY A 355 8.34 1.18 12.30
N ALA A 356 9.51 1.68 11.95
CA ALA A 356 10.71 0.86 11.81
C ALA A 356 11.97 1.54 12.38
N VAL A 357 12.88 0.74 12.93
CA VAL A 357 14.17 1.19 13.48
C VAL A 357 15.30 0.61 12.65
N ALA A 358 16.18 1.48 12.13
CA ALA A 358 17.37 1.06 11.42
C ALA A 358 18.44 0.53 12.40
N LEU A 359 19.00 -0.65 12.12
CA LEU A 359 20.14 -1.21 12.83
C LEU A 359 21.45 -0.98 12.08
N PRO A 360 22.61 -0.94 12.77
CA PRO A 360 23.91 -0.87 12.12
C PRO A 360 24.19 -2.14 11.30
N ALA A 361 25.08 -2.05 10.32
CA ALA A 361 25.33 -3.13 9.36
C ALA A 361 25.82 -4.44 10.02
N ASP A 362 26.52 -4.30 11.13
CA ASP A 362 27.09 -5.39 11.92
C ASP A 362 26.15 -5.91 13.03
N ALA A 363 24.93 -5.37 13.15
CA ALA A 363 23.93 -5.93 14.06
C ALA A 363 23.41 -7.29 13.57
N GLY A 364 23.36 -7.53 12.25
CA GLY A 364 22.89 -8.78 11.66
C GLY A 364 21.61 -9.30 12.30
N GLU A 365 21.62 -10.57 12.71
CA GLU A 365 20.50 -11.21 13.41
C GLU A 365 20.59 -11.13 14.94
N ALA A 366 21.33 -10.17 15.50
CA ALA A 366 21.54 -10.04 16.94
C ALA A 366 20.21 -10.05 17.74
N PRO A 367 20.16 -10.72 18.92
CA PRO A 367 18.94 -10.84 19.70
C PRO A 367 18.37 -9.50 20.12
N LEU A 368 17.04 -9.36 20.00
CA LEU A 368 16.30 -8.23 20.56
C LEU A 368 15.95 -8.55 22.02
N ARG A 369 16.20 -7.60 22.94
CA ARG A 369 16.05 -7.83 24.39
C ARG A 369 14.98 -6.98 25.05
N ALA A 370 14.63 -5.85 24.47
CA ALA A 370 13.60 -4.97 25.00
C ALA A 370 13.07 -4.01 23.93
N LEU A 371 11.85 -3.53 24.15
CA LEU A 371 11.29 -2.34 23.51
C LEU A 371 11.28 -1.20 24.51
N ARG A 372 11.49 0.01 24.02
CA ARG A 372 11.38 1.24 24.81
C ARG A 372 10.46 2.21 24.11
N PHE A 373 9.55 2.83 24.84
CA PHE A 373 8.62 3.83 24.32
C PHE A 373 8.84 5.16 25.01
N ARG A 374 8.73 6.24 24.24
CA ARG A 374 8.72 7.62 24.76
C ARG A 374 7.56 8.39 24.16
N ALA A 375 7.10 9.39 24.92
CA ALA A 375 6.08 10.32 24.48
C ALA A 375 6.58 11.76 24.60
N TYR A 376 6.19 12.58 23.65
CA TYR A 376 6.52 14.01 23.57
C TYR A 376 5.25 14.79 23.29
N THR A 377 5.20 16.07 23.63
CA THR A 377 4.12 16.94 23.16
C THR A 377 4.18 16.99 21.63
N ARG A 378 3.04 16.76 20.96
CA ARG A 378 3.01 16.81 19.49
C ARG A 378 3.25 18.23 18.98
N ALA A 379 3.79 18.34 17.77
CA ALA A 379 3.83 19.62 17.08
C ALA A 379 2.40 20.14 16.77
N PRO A 380 2.17 21.46 16.81
CA PRO A 380 0.89 22.05 16.43
C PRO A 380 0.61 21.82 14.94
N ALA A 381 -0.67 21.66 14.58
CA ALA A 381 -1.11 21.69 13.19
C ALA A 381 -0.95 23.10 12.59
N LYS A 382 -1.04 23.21 11.27
CA LYS A 382 -1.15 24.53 10.60
C LYS A 382 -2.37 25.28 11.14
N GLY A 383 -2.14 26.47 11.70
CA GLY A 383 -3.19 27.32 12.28
C GLY A 383 -3.56 26.99 13.73
N GLU A 384 -2.87 26.04 14.37
CA GLU A 384 -3.07 25.71 15.78
C GLU A 384 -2.07 26.46 16.67
N ALA A 385 -2.51 26.86 17.88
CA ALA A 385 -1.60 27.39 18.89
C ALA A 385 -0.64 26.29 19.40
N PRO A 386 0.61 26.63 19.75
CA PRO A 386 1.51 25.68 20.40
C PRO A 386 0.91 25.14 21.70
N LEU A 387 1.10 23.84 21.92
CA LEU A 387 0.69 23.16 23.14
C LEU A 387 1.78 23.29 24.21
N PRO A 388 1.43 23.43 25.50
CA PRO A 388 2.43 23.41 26.57
C PRO A 388 3.23 22.10 26.59
N ALA A 389 4.53 22.19 26.86
CA ALA A 389 5.38 21.00 27.01
C ALA A 389 4.84 20.11 28.14
N GLY A 390 4.75 18.80 27.90
CA GLY A 390 4.24 17.83 28.86
C GLY A 390 2.71 17.78 29.02
N SER A 391 1.92 18.61 28.29
CA SER A 391 0.47 18.65 28.46
C SER A 391 -0.29 17.45 27.85
N GLY A 392 0.41 16.63 27.06
CA GLY A 392 -0.16 15.45 26.41
C GLY A 392 -0.42 14.29 27.37
N ALA A 393 -1.01 13.22 26.84
CA ALA A 393 -1.11 11.94 27.51
C ALA A 393 -0.87 10.82 26.50
N ALA A 394 -0.18 9.76 26.92
CA ALA A 394 0.05 8.59 26.09
C ALA A 394 0.14 7.31 26.93
N ARG A 395 -0.41 6.21 26.38
CA ARG A 395 -0.19 4.86 26.89
C ARG A 395 -0.17 3.85 25.76
N VAL A 396 0.78 2.92 25.81
CA VAL A 396 0.84 1.78 24.89
C VAL A 396 -0.03 0.68 25.44
N LEU A 397 -0.88 0.11 24.60
CA LEU A 397 -1.85 -0.93 24.98
C LEU A 397 -1.42 -2.31 24.47
N ARG A 398 -0.82 -2.35 23.29
CA ARG A 398 -0.40 -3.59 22.63
C ARG A 398 0.83 -3.38 21.77
N VAL A 399 1.64 -4.42 21.69
CA VAL A 399 2.53 -4.69 20.58
C VAL A 399 1.91 -5.86 19.84
N ASN A 400 1.39 -5.59 18.65
CA ASN A 400 0.74 -6.62 17.84
C ASN A 400 1.77 -7.46 17.09
N ARG A 401 2.91 -6.87 16.70
CA ARG A 401 3.97 -7.57 15.95
C ARG A 401 5.31 -6.85 16.05
N LEU A 402 6.39 -7.63 16.07
CA LEU A 402 7.77 -7.17 15.91
C LEU A 402 8.49 -8.10 14.92
N PHE A 403 9.08 -7.60 13.84
CA PHE A 403 9.72 -8.48 12.85
C PHE A 403 10.89 -7.82 12.11
N ARG A 404 11.63 -8.62 11.34
CA ARG A 404 12.65 -8.21 10.36
C ARG A 404 12.24 -8.68 8.97
N LEU A 405 12.75 -8.04 7.93
CA LEU A 405 12.63 -8.60 6.58
C LEU A 405 13.69 -9.68 6.37
N ASP A 406 13.34 -10.75 5.66
CA ASP A 406 14.28 -11.78 5.26
C ASP A 406 15.13 -11.37 4.04
N ARG A 407 15.94 -12.30 3.53
CA ARG A 407 16.82 -12.07 2.39
C ARG A 407 16.08 -11.64 1.11
N ASP A 408 14.81 -12.03 0.99
CA ASP A 408 13.95 -11.81 -0.16
C ASP A 408 13.04 -10.57 0.05
N PHE A 409 13.30 -9.77 1.08
CA PHE A 409 12.53 -8.59 1.49
C PHE A 409 11.09 -8.91 1.93
N LEU A 410 10.84 -10.14 2.40
CA LEU A 410 9.55 -10.53 2.95
C LEU A 410 9.57 -10.43 4.48
N PRO A 411 8.45 -10.07 5.12
CA PRO A 411 8.36 -10.03 6.57
C PRO A 411 8.58 -11.43 7.16
N GLY A 412 9.59 -11.56 8.01
CA GLY A 412 9.93 -12.77 8.72
C GLY A 412 8.93 -13.13 9.83
N PRO A 413 9.24 -14.18 10.63
CA PRO A 413 8.39 -14.58 11.74
C PRO A 413 8.24 -13.44 12.74
N ASP A 414 7.08 -13.40 13.39
CA ASP A 414 6.87 -12.48 14.49
C ASP A 414 7.79 -12.84 15.66
N LEU A 415 8.52 -11.84 16.15
CA LEU A 415 9.55 -11.92 17.19
C LEU A 415 8.98 -11.58 18.57
N PHE A 416 7.91 -10.79 18.65
CA PHE A 416 7.36 -10.37 19.93
C PHE A 416 5.94 -9.81 19.81
N THR A 417 5.07 -10.25 20.72
CA THR A 417 3.78 -9.62 21.00
C THR A 417 3.68 -9.28 22.48
N TRP A 418 2.87 -8.27 22.78
CA TRP A 418 2.60 -7.87 24.15
C TRP A 418 1.22 -7.22 24.25
N ARG A 419 0.57 -7.39 25.40
CA ARG A 419 -0.69 -6.72 25.74
C ARG A 419 -0.66 -6.32 27.21
N GLY A 420 -1.07 -5.09 27.47
CA GLY A 420 -1.16 -4.55 28.81
C GLY A 420 -1.48 -3.07 28.78
N GLU A 421 -1.03 -2.34 29.78
CA GLU A 421 -1.09 -0.89 29.79
C GLU A 421 0.26 -0.35 30.25
N LEU A 422 0.94 0.36 29.36
CA LEU A 422 2.23 1.00 29.64
C LEU A 422 2.03 2.52 29.57
N PRO A 423 1.82 3.20 30.71
CA PRO A 423 1.75 4.65 30.73
C PRO A 423 3.09 5.27 30.33
N LEU A 424 3.03 6.34 29.54
CA LEU A 424 4.20 7.10 29.11
C LEU A 424 4.16 8.50 29.71
N ALA A 425 5.23 8.89 30.38
CA ALA A 425 5.42 10.28 30.82
C ALA A 425 5.78 11.15 29.60
N VAL A 426 4.94 12.13 29.28
CA VAL A 426 5.17 13.06 28.17
C VAL A 426 6.30 14.02 28.53
N GLU A 427 7.32 14.13 27.67
CA GLU A 427 8.60 14.80 27.97
C GLU A 427 9.38 14.17 29.14
N GLY A 428 9.01 12.95 29.55
CA GLY A 428 9.58 12.27 30.71
C GLY A 428 10.51 11.10 30.35
N ALA A 429 10.80 10.29 31.36
CA ALA A 429 11.57 9.06 31.20
C ALA A 429 10.84 8.06 30.28
N ALA A 430 11.62 7.23 29.62
CA ALA A 430 11.08 6.18 28.77
C ALA A 430 10.50 5.03 29.60
N SER A 431 9.53 4.32 29.03
CA SER A 431 8.97 3.10 29.60
C SER A 431 9.37 1.90 28.74
N GLU A 432 9.71 0.77 29.35
CA GLU A 432 10.30 -0.38 28.66
C GLU A 432 9.46 -1.64 28.81
N ILE A 433 9.56 -2.53 27.82
CA ILE A 433 8.95 -3.86 27.81
C ILE A 433 10.08 -4.84 27.49
N ALA A 434 10.36 -5.78 28.39
CA ALA A 434 11.34 -6.83 28.13
C ALA A 434 10.84 -7.79 27.04
N ILE A 435 11.74 -8.16 26.14
CA ILE A 435 11.53 -9.24 25.16
C ILE A 435 12.20 -10.49 25.73
N PRO A 436 11.42 -11.52 26.12
CA PRO A 436 11.98 -12.76 26.63
C PRO A 436 12.96 -13.37 25.61
N ALA A 437 14.06 -13.95 26.12
CA ALA A 437 14.90 -14.77 25.27
C ALA A 437 14.08 -15.94 24.71
N ARG A 438 14.16 -16.14 23.39
CA ARG A 438 13.59 -17.29 22.71
C ARG A 438 14.52 -18.48 22.75
#